data_AF-A0A4R4TC90-F1
#
_entry.id   AF-A0A4R4TC90-F1
#
_cell.length_a   1.000
_cell.length_b   1.000
_cell.length_c   1.000
_cell.angle_alpha   90.00
_cell.angle_beta   90.00
_cell.angle_gamma   90.00
#
_symmetry.space_group_name_H-M   'P 1'
#
loop_
_entity.id
_entity.type
_entity.pdbx_description
1 polymer ?
#
loop_
_entity_poly.entity_id
_entity_poly.type
_entity_poly.pdbx_seq_one_letter_code
_entity_poly.pdbx_strand_id
1 'polypeptide(L)'
;MSPTQVIVVVLAVLVVAALVAVAVAAGRRRALKHRFGPEYDRVVTEQDSRTAAERELRDRERRHAELELTPLDPQARARYAAAWEELQVRFVDSPAETVGDADELVSRLIAERGYPTGDFPEQIAHLSVEHARTLTHYRDAHEIRLRNERGEASTEELRQAVVHYRTLFADLLGEEPVGQRPPAQRQPDSPQDATSR
;
A
#
# COMPACT_ATOMS: atom_id res chain seq x y z
N MET A 1 -57.96 1.55 8.45
CA MET A 1 -56.86 1.54 7.47
C MET A 1 -57.43 1.02 6.17
N SER A 2 -57.53 1.86 5.13
CA SER A 2 -58.00 1.38 3.84
C SER A 2 -56.92 0.48 3.20
N PRO A 3 -57.30 -0.49 2.33
CA PRO A 3 -56.33 -1.32 1.61
C PRO A 3 -55.25 -0.50 0.88
N THR A 4 -55.64 0.67 0.35
CA THR A 4 -54.73 1.63 -0.28
C THR A 4 -53.70 2.22 0.67
N GLN A 5 -54.07 2.55 1.91
CA GLN A 5 -53.13 3.06 2.91
C GLN A 5 -52.09 1.99 3.30
N VAL A 6 -52.52 0.73 3.43
CA VAL A 6 -51.61 -0.39 3.72
C VAL A 6 -50.59 -0.56 2.58
N ILE A 7 -51.04 -0.54 1.33
CA ILE A 7 -50.15 -0.63 0.15
C ILE A 7 -49.14 0.52 0.12
N VAL A 8 -49.58 1.75 0.37
CA VAL A 8 -48.70 2.93 0.39
C VAL A 8 -47.64 2.81 1.48
N VAL A 9 -48.01 2.38 2.69
CA VAL A 9 -47.06 2.19 3.79
C VAL A 9 -46.05 1.09 3.47
N VAL A 10 -46.49 -0.06 2.94
CA VAL A 10 -45.59 -1.15 2.55
C VAL A 10 -44.62 -0.70 1.47
N LEU A 11 -45.08 0.02 0.45
CA LEU A 11 -44.23 0.54 -0.60
C LEU A 11 -43.21 1.55 -0.06
N ALA A 12 -43.64 2.45 0.83
CA ALA A 12 -42.74 3.41 1.48
C ALA A 12 -41.64 2.69 2.30
N VAL A 13 -41.99 1.65 3.06
CA VAL A 13 -41.03 0.84 3.82
C VAL A 13 -40.02 0.14 2.89
N LEU A 14 -40.48 -0.43 1.78
CA LEU A 14 -39.59 -1.07 0.80
C LEU A 14 -38.62 -0.09 0.15
N VAL A 15 -39.10 1.12 -0.20
CA VAL A 15 -38.24 2.17 -0.76
C VAL A 15 -37.19 2.62 0.26
N VAL A 16 -37.58 2.83 1.52
CA VAL A 16 -36.64 3.19 2.59
C VAL A 16 -35.60 2.08 2.81
N ALA A 17 -36.03 0.82 2.84
CA ALA A 17 -35.12 -0.32 2.97
C ALA A 17 -34.12 -0.40 1.80
N ALA A 18 -34.59 -0.18 0.57
CA ALA A 18 -33.74 -0.14 -0.61
C ALA A 18 -32.71 1.00 -0.55
N LEU A 19 -33.14 2.21 -0.14
CA LEU A 19 -32.25 3.37 0.02
C LEU A 19 -31.17 3.12 1.07
N VAL A 20 -31.52 2.54 2.22
CA VAL A 20 -30.57 2.17 3.27
C VAL A 20 -29.58 1.12 2.76
N ALA A 21 -30.07 0.09 2.06
CA ALA A 21 -29.20 -0.94 1.49
C ALA A 21 -28.17 -0.35 0.50
N VAL A 22 -28.61 0.56 -0.38
CA VAL A 22 -27.73 1.26 -1.31
C VAL A 22 -26.70 2.14 -0.58
N ALA A 23 -27.13 2.88 0.44
CA ALA A 23 -26.25 3.73 1.24
C ALA A 23 -25.15 2.91 1.95
N VAL A 24 -25.53 1.78 2.56
CA VAL A 24 -24.57 0.86 3.22
C VAL A 24 -23.60 0.25 2.21
N ALA A 25 -24.09 -0.21 1.06
CA ALA A 25 -23.25 -0.78 0.01
C ALA A 25 -22.23 0.25 -0.53
N ALA A 26 -22.69 1.49 -0.80
CA ALA A 26 -21.82 2.58 -1.20
C ALA A 26 -20.77 2.94 -0.14
N GLY A 27 -21.15 2.94 1.15
CA GLY A 27 -20.23 3.17 2.26
C GLY A 27 -19.12 2.11 2.33
N ARG A 28 -19.49 0.83 2.29
CA ARG A 28 -18.53 -0.30 2.30
C ARG A 28 -17.55 -0.23 1.13
N ARG A 29 -18.05 0.13 -0.06
CA ARG A 29 -17.22 0.30 -1.25
C ARG A 29 -16.23 1.45 -1.11
N ARG A 30 -16.66 2.59 -0.57
CA ARG A 30 -15.75 3.73 -0.31
C ARG A 30 -14.67 3.36 0.69
N ALA A 31 -15.01 2.60 1.73
CA ALA A 31 -14.04 2.11 2.71
C ALA A 31 -12.97 1.21 2.05
N LEU A 32 -13.38 0.27 1.20
CA LEU A 32 -12.45 -0.56 0.43
C LEU A 32 -11.54 0.27 -0.47
N LYS A 33 -12.11 1.21 -1.24
CA LYS A 33 -11.31 2.06 -2.12
C LYS A 33 -10.35 2.96 -1.34
N HIS A 34 -10.74 3.44 -0.16
CA HIS A 34 -9.86 4.24 0.68
C HIS A 34 -8.70 3.41 1.26
N ARG A 35 -8.97 2.19 1.74
CA ARG A 35 -7.96 1.29 2.33
C ARG A 35 -6.96 0.81 1.28
N PHE A 36 -7.44 0.27 0.17
CA PHE A 36 -6.57 -0.31 -0.87
C PHE A 36 -6.04 0.73 -1.87
N GLY A 37 -6.66 1.90 -2.00
CA GLY A 37 -6.20 2.95 -2.89
C GLY A 37 -6.00 2.45 -4.33
N PRO A 38 -4.79 2.58 -4.93
CA PRO A 38 -4.48 2.07 -6.27
C PRO A 38 -4.73 0.56 -6.43
N GLU A 39 -4.56 -0.23 -5.38
CA GLU A 39 -4.78 -1.69 -5.41
C GLU A 39 -6.24 -2.04 -5.67
N TYR A 40 -7.19 -1.19 -5.22
CA TYR A 40 -8.60 -1.39 -5.53
C TYR A 40 -8.84 -1.32 -7.04
N ASP A 41 -8.33 -0.27 -7.68
CA ASP A 41 -8.54 -0.04 -9.11
C ASP A 41 -7.82 -1.13 -9.94
N ARG A 42 -6.67 -1.63 -9.47
CA ARG A 42 -5.95 -2.75 -10.07
C ARG A 42 -6.73 -4.06 -10.00
N VAL A 43 -7.17 -4.48 -8.81
CA VAL A 43 -7.91 -5.76 -8.64
C VAL A 43 -9.24 -5.72 -9.38
N VAL A 44 -9.89 -4.55 -9.46
CA VAL A 44 -11.11 -4.38 -10.29
C VAL A 44 -10.85 -4.55 -11.78
N THR A 45 -9.65 -4.21 -12.25
CA THR A 45 -9.26 -4.36 -13.66
C THR A 45 -8.86 -5.81 -13.99
N GLU A 46 -8.26 -6.52 -13.03
CA GLU A 46 -7.80 -7.91 -13.21
C GLU A 46 -8.94 -8.94 -13.08
N GLN A 47 -10.04 -8.59 -12.42
CA GLN A 47 -11.15 -9.52 -12.13
C GLN A 47 -12.33 -9.38 -13.09
N ASP A 48 -13.04 -10.48 -13.35
CA ASP A 48 -14.18 -10.54 -14.28
C ASP A 48 -15.34 -9.60 -13.92
N SER A 49 -15.45 -9.25 -12.63
CA SER A 49 -16.47 -8.32 -12.18
C SER A 49 -16.01 -7.55 -10.95
N ARG A 50 -16.58 -6.35 -10.79
CA ARG A 50 -16.40 -5.52 -9.59
C ARG A 50 -16.76 -6.27 -8.31
N THR A 51 -17.83 -7.07 -8.34
CA THR A 51 -18.28 -7.83 -7.16
C THR A 51 -17.26 -8.89 -6.77
N ALA A 52 -16.64 -9.57 -7.75
CA ALA A 52 -15.57 -10.53 -7.51
C ALA A 52 -14.33 -9.84 -6.92
N ALA A 53 -13.91 -8.71 -7.49
CA ALA A 53 -12.81 -7.89 -6.95
C ALA A 53 -13.03 -7.46 -5.50
N GLU A 54 -14.22 -6.93 -5.19
CA GLU A 54 -14.53 -6.51 -3.83
C GLU A 54 -14.67 -7.68 -2.85
N ARG A 55 -14.95 -8.90 -3.32
CA ARG A 55 -14.91 -10.10 -2.47
C ARG A 55 -13.46 -10.45 -2.17
N GLU A 56 -12.61 -10.57 -3.19
CA GLU A 56 -11.17 -10.85 -3.03
C GLU A 56 -10.49 -9.85 -2.06
N LEU A 57 -10.75 -8.55 -2.20
CA LEU A 57 -10.19 -7.54 -1.30
C LEU A 57 -10.65 -7.73 0.16
N ARG A 58 -11.93 -8.08 0.39
CA ARG A 58 -12.42 -8.41 1.74
C ARG A 58 -11.80 -9.70 2.26
N ASP A 59 -11.48 -10.65 1.39
CA ASP A 59 -10.85 -11.91 1.76
C ASP A 59 -9.40 -11.67 2.19
N ARG A 60 -8.68 -10.77 1.51
CA ARG A 60 -7.37 -10.28 1.95
C ARG A 60 -7.42 -9.61 3.30
N GLU A 61 -8.41 -8.75 3.56
CA GLU A 61 -8.59 -8.11 4.87
C GLU A 61 -8.82 -9.13 5.98
N ARG A 62 -9.61 -10.18 5.72
CA ARG A 62 -9.84 -11.26 6.69
C ARG A 62 -8.56 -12.04 6.98
N ARG A 63 -7.86 -12.49 5.93
CA ARG A 63 -6.57 -13.18 6.07
C ARG A 63 -5.53 -12.32 6.80
N HIS A 64 -5.50 -11.01 6.50
CA HIS A 64 -4.61 -10.08 7.19
C HIS A 64 -4.95 -9.93 8.67
N ALA A 65 -6.24 -9.89 9.03
CA ALA A 65 -6.68 -9.78 10.42
C ALA A 65 -6.31 -11.02 11.27
N GLU A 66 -6.01 -12.15 10.62
CA GLU A 66 -5.54 -13.38 11.26
C GLU A 66 -4.01 -13.42 11.43
N LEU A 67 -3.27 -12.45 10.87
CA LEU A 67 -1.81 -12.40 11.00
C LEU A 67 -1.36 -11.85 12.35
N GLU A 68 -0.37 -12.51 12.94
CA GLU A 68 0.33 -12.03 14.14
C GLU A 68 1.51 -11.13 13.74
N LEU A 69 1.21 -9.88 13.39
CA LEU A 69 2.22 -8.91 12.99
C LEU A 69 2.98 -8.36 14.20
N THR A 70 4.31 -8.40 14.14
CA THR A 70 5.18 -7.94 15.25
C THR A 70 5.82 -6.61 14.90
N PRO A 71 5.56 -5.52 15.64
CA PRO A 71 6.24 -4.25 15.45
C PRO A 71 7.75 -4.44 15.51
N LEU A 72 8.48 -3.86 14.57
CA LEU A 72 9.94 -3.91 14.61
C LEU A 72 10.45 -3.14 15.82
N ASP A 73 11.27 -3.80 16.63
CA ASP A 73 11.96 -3.13 17.71
C ASP A 73 12.97 -2.09 17.15
N PRO A 74 13.37 -1.09 17.97
CA PRO A 74 14.28 -0.05 17.51
C PRO A 74 15.66 -0.55 17.04
N GLN A 75 16.16 -1.65 17.62
CA GLN A 75 17.45 -2.22 17.26
C GLN A 75 17.38 -2.92 15.90
N ALA A 76 16.32 -3.70 15.66
CA ALA A 76 16.01 -4.30 14.38
C ALA A 76 15.89 -3.22 13.30
N ARG A 77 15.13 -2.16 13.57
CA ARG A 77 14.99 -1.03 12.64
C ARG A 77 16.33 -0.40 12.27
N ALA A 78 17.18 -0.12 13.27
CA ALA A 78 18.51 0.44 13.04
C ALA A 78 19.41 -0.50 12.23
N ARG A 79 19.35 -1.82 12.49
CA ARG A 79 20.08 -2.84 11.74
C ARG A 79 19.67 -2.88 10.27
N TYR A 80 18.36 -2.84 10.00
CA TYR A 80 17.84 -2.83 8.64
C TYR A 80 18.18 -1.53 7.90
N ALA A 81 18.08 -0.38 8.57
CA ALA A 81 18.48 0.90 7.99
C ALA A 81 19.98 0.90 7.60
N ALA A 82 20.85 0.43 8.49
CA ALA A 82 22.29 0.32 8.20
C ALA A 82 22.58 -0.65 7.04
N ALA A 83 21.89 -1.81 7.00
CA ALA A 83 22.02 -2.75 5.90
C ALA A 83 21.58 -2.15 4.56
N TRP A 84 20.55 -1.31 4.56
CA TRP A 84 20.11 -0.59 3.37
C TRP A 84 21.14 0.45 2.91
N GLU A 85 21.76 1.19 3.83
CA GLU A 85 22.82 2.15 3.51
C GLU A 85 24.06 1.45 2.91
N GLU A 86 24.49 0.33 3.50
CA GLU A 86 25.62 -0.46 2.98
C GLU A 86 25.32 -0.99 1.56
N LEU A 87 24.10 -1.44 1.33
CA LEU A 87 23.63 -1.86 0.01
C LEU A 87 23.74 -0.73 -1.02
N GLN A 88 23.38 0.50 -0.65
CA GLN A 88 23.49 1.66 -1.55
C GLN A 88 24.93 1.99 -1.92
N VAL A 89 25.88 1.82 -0.99
CA VAL A 89 27.31 2.01 -1.28
C VAL A 89 27.79 0.96 -2.28
N ARG A 90 27.43 -0.32 -2.10
CA ARG A 90 27.83 -1.41 -3.00
C ARG A 90 27.21 -1.32 -4.40
N PHE A 91 26.09 -0.62 -4.56
CA PHE A 91 25.44 -0.43 -5.86
C PHE A 91 26.38 0.15 -6.92
N VAL A 92 27.29 1.05 -6.52
CA VAL A 92 28.22 1.72 -7.45
C VAL A 92 29.14 0.72 -8.13
N ASP A 93 29.63 -0.27 -7.37
CA ASP A 93 30.59 -1.25 -7.84
C ASP A 93 29.91 -2.50 -8.43
N SER A 94 28.73 -2.86 -7.92
CA SER A 94 28.05 -4.12 -8.28
C SER A 94 26.53 -3.95 -8.37
N PRO A 95 26.02 -3.20 -9.35
CA PRO A 95 24.61 -2.82 -9.43
C PRO A 95 23.68 -4.02 -9.66
N ALA A 96 24.10 -5.01 -10.46
CA ALA A 96 23.27 -6.18 -10.76
C ALA A 96 23.07 -7.09 -9.53
N GLU A 97 24.11 -7.33 -8.75
CA GLU A 97 24.05 -8.10 -7.51
C GLU A 97 23.21 -7.36 -6.46
N THR A 98 23.42 -6.06 -6.34
CA THR A 98 22.75 -5.19 -5.37
C THR A 98 21.22 -5.19 -5.50
N VAL A 99 20.68 -5.36 -6.72
CA VAL A 99 19.22 -5.48 -6.92
C VAL A 99 18.66 -6.78 -6.33
N GLY A 100 19.42 -7.88 -6.41
CA GLY A 100 19.07 -9.14 -5.75
C GLY A 100 19.13 -9.02 -4.23
N ASP A 101 20.20 -8.42 -3.71
CA ASP A 101 20.36 -8.15 -2.28
C ASP A 101 19.22 -7.28 -1.72
N ALA A 102 18.71 -6.34 -2.52
CA ALA A 102 17.60 -5.47 -2.11
C ALA A 102 16.29 -6.26 -1.97
N ASP A 103 16.01 -7.15 -2.91
CA ASP A 103 14.83 -8.04 -2.87
C ASP A 103 14.91 -8.99 -1.66
N GLU A 104 16.09 -9.55 -1.38
CA GLU A 104 16.30 -10.40 -0.21
C GLU A 104 16.14 -9.62 1.11
N LEU A 105 16.70 -8.41 1.18
CA LEU A 105 16.60 -7.56 2.36
C LEU A 105 15.15 -7.16 2.65
N VAL A 106 14.37 -6.80 1.63
CA VAL A 106 12.93 -6.54 1.74
C VAL A 106 12.18 -7.81 2.16
N SER A 107 12.46 -8.96 1.55
CA SER A 107 11.82 -10.23 1.90
C SER A 107 12.07 -10.64 3.35
N ARG A 108 13.31 -10.46 3.86
CA ARG A 108 13.63 -10.68 5.27
C ARG A 108 12.87 -9.73 6.19
N LEU A 109 12.74 -8.46 5.80
CA LEU A 109 11.98 -7.47 6.59
C LEU A 109 10.48 -7.81 6.65
N ILE A 110 9.89 -8.23 5.53
CA ILE A 110 8.52 -8.75 5.44
C ILE A 110 8.34 -9.92 6.41
N ALA A 111 9.27 -10.88 6.40
CA ALA A 111 9.25 -12.03 7.29
C ALA A 111 9.33 -11.62 8.78
N GLU A 112 10.26 -10.72 9.12
CA GLU A 112 10.48 -10.28 10.51
C GLU A 112 9.28 -9.49 11.06
N ARG A 113 8.55 -8.79 10.19
CA ARG A 113 7.26 -8.15 10.50
C ARG A 113 6.13 -9.14 10.79
N GLY A 114 6.33 -10.43 10.49
CA GLY A 114 5.35 -11.50 10.68
C GLY A 114 4.46 -11.79 9.46
N TYR A 115 4.80 -11.24 8.28
CA TYR A 115 4.07 -11.55 7.06
C TYR A 115 4.51 -12.90 6.47
N PRO A 116 3.59 -13.70 5.92
CA PRO A 116 3.94 -14.93 5.21
C PRO A 116 4.83 -14.64 3.99
N THR A 117 5.95 -15.36 3.87
CA THR A 117 6.88 -15.27 2.73
C THR A 117 6.58 -16.32 1.67
N GLY A 118 5.33 -16.35 1.21
CA GLY A 118 4.89 -17.21 0.10
C GLY A 118 5.48 -16.78 -1.24
N ASP A 119 4.82 -17.15 -2.34
CA ASP A 119 5.19 -16.62 -3.65
C ASP A 119 4.94 -15.10 -3.74
N PHE A 120 5.52 -14.46 -4.76
CA PHE A 120 5.41 -13.00 -4.92
C PHE A 120 3.94 -12.49 -5.00
N PRO A 121 3.03 -13.13 -5.76
CA PRO A 121 1.62 -12.78 -5.74
C PRO A 121 0.95 -12.90 -4.36
N GLU A 122 1.27 -13.93 -3.59
CA GLU A 122 0.74 -14.14 -2.24
C GLU A 122 1.27 -13.08 -1.27
N GLN A 123 2.58 -12.76 -1.32
CA GLN A 123 3.16 -11.67 -0.53
C GLN A 123 2.48 -10.33 -0.83
N ILE A 124 2.27 -10.01 -2.11
CA ILE A 124 1.52 -8.82 -2.54
C ILE A 124 0.11 -8.80 -1.93
N ALA A 125 -0.58 -9.93 -1.93
CA ALA A 125 -1.92 -10.02 -1.35
C ALA A 125 -1.91 -9.73 0.16
N HIS A 126 -0.94 -10.26 0.90
CA HIS A 126 -0.80 -10.00 2.34
C HIS A 126 -0.44 -8.55 2.63
N LEU A 127 0.49 -7.94 1.88
CA LEU A 127 0.91 -6.56 2.09
C LEU A 127 -0.15 -5.54 1.65
N SER A 128 -1.08 -5.90 0.76
CA SER A 128 -2.03 -4.96 0.15
C SER A 128 -3.00 -4.27 1.11
N VAL A 129 -3.11 -4.75 2.35
CA VAL A 129 -4.01 -4.16 3.35
C VAL A 129 -3.39 -2.95 4.04
N GLU A 130 -2.12 -3.04 4.47
CA GLU A 130 -1.41 -1.96 5.17
C GLU A 130 -0.50 -1.15 4.22
N HIS A 131 0.08 -1.80 3.22
CA HIS A 131 1.13 -1.25 2.37
C HIS A 131 0.67 -1.02 0.92
N ALA A 132 -0.64 -0.89 0.69
CA ALA A 132 -1.24 -0.81 -0.64
C ALA A 132 -0.60 0.24 -1.57
N ARG A 133 -0.17 1.37 -1.00
CA ARG A 133 0.39 2.50 -1.75
C ARG A 133 1.78 2.24 -2.31
N THR A 134 2.53 1.31 -1.72
CA THR A 134 3.91 1.00 -2.11
C THR A 134 4.01 -0.23 -3.03
N LEU A 135 2.91 -0.99 -3.18
CA LEU A 135 2.90 -2.23 -3.96
C LEU A 135 3.15 -2.07 -5.45
N THR A 136 2.81 -0.92 -6.05
CA THR A 136 3.21 -0.64 -7.44
C THR A 136 4.72 -0.65 -7.56
N HIS A 137 5.42 0.07 -6.67
CA HIS A 137 6.88 0.09 -6.66
C HIS A 137 7.46 -1.30 -6.42
N TYR A 138 6.90 -2.08 -5.49
CA TYR A 138 7.41 -3.43 -5.25
C TYR A 138 7.28 -4.33 -6.48
N ARG A 139 6.17 -4.24 -7.24
CA ARG A 139 6.01 -4.95 -8.52
C ARG A 139 7.00 -4.49 -9.58
N ASP A 140 7.17 -3.18 -9.74
CA ASP A 140 8.10 -2.61 -10.72
C ASP A 140 9.55 -3.05 -10.42
N ALA A 141 9.94 -3.04 -9.14
CA ALA A 141 11.24 -3.51 -8.68
C ALA A 141 11.45 -5.01 -8.96
N HIS A 142 10.45 -5.83 -8.65
CA HIS A 142 10.51 -7.27 -8.85
C HIS A 142 10.56 -7.65 -10.34
N GLU A 143 9.83 -6.93 -11.20
CA GLU A 143 9.93 -7.12 -12.64
C GLU A 143 11.34 -6.80 -13.18
N ILE A 144 11.94 -5.70 -12.72
CA ILE A 144 13.32 -5.37 -13.09
C ILE A 144 14.30 -6.43 -12.56
N ARG A 145 14.12 -6.92 -11.33
CA ARG A 145 14.93 -8.02 -10.77
C ARG A 145 14.87 -9.27 -11.64
N LEU A 146 13.68 -9.69 -12.08
CA LEU A 146 13.50 -10.84 -12.97
C LEU A 146 14.13 -10.64 -14.36
N ARG A 147 14.19 -9.41 -14.86
CA ARG A 147 14.93 -9.07 -16.10
C ARG A 147 16.43 -9.05 -15.87
N ASN A 148 16.89 -8.56 -14.73
CA ASN A 148 18.30 -8.56 -14.32
C ASN A 148 18.86 -9.98 -14.18
N GLU A 149 18.08 -10.92 -13.60
CA GLU A 149 18.45 -12.34 -13.53
C GLU A 149 18.70 -12.97 -14.91
N ARG A 150 18.05 -12.43 -15.96
CA ARG A 150 18.23 -12.83 -17.36
C ARG A 150 19.30 -12.03 -18.11
N GLY A 151 19.94 -11.06 -17.45
CA GLY A 151 20.90 -10.16 -18.07
C GLY A 151 20.29 -9.13 -19.02
N GLU A 152 18.99 -8.88 -18.92
CA GLU A 152 18.22 -8.02 -19.85
C GLU A 152 17.99 -6.59 -19.31
N ALA A 153 18.37 -6.31 -18.06
CA ALA A 153 18.16 -5.01 -17.43
C ALA A 153 19.35 -4.07 -17.63
N SER A 154 19.07 -2.82 -17.98
CA SER A 154 20.06 -1.74 -18.05
C SER A 154 20.43 -1.21 -16.66
N THR A 155 21.62 -0.61 -16.51
CA THR A 155 22.05 -0.01 -15.23
C THR A 155 21.11 1.08 -14.72
N GLU A 156 20.45 1.82 -15.62
CA GLU A 156 19.40 2.78 -15.28
C GLU A 156 18.23 2.08 -14.58
N GLU A 157 17.73 0.98 -15.18
CA GLU A 157 16.64 0.20 -14.60
C GLU A 157 17.05 -0.40 -13.26
N LEU A 158 18.28 -0.90 -13.12
CA LEU A 158 18.78 -1.41 -11.84
C LEU A 158 18.73 -0.33 -10.74
N ARG A 159 19.07 0.92 -11.08
CA ARG A 159 18.96 2.04 -10.13
C ARG A 159 17.50 2.30 -9.76
N GLN A 160 16.60 2.28 -10.73
CA GLN A 160 15.16 2.45 -10.47
C GLN A 160 14.61 1.33 -9.58
N ALA A 161 15.06 0.09 -9.78
CA ALA A 161 14.67 -1.04 -8.93
C ALA A 161 15.03 -0.81 -7.46
N VAL A 162 16.25 -0.34 -7.18
CA VAL A 162 16.67 -0.02 -5.79
C VAL A 162 15.81 1.11 -5.21
N VAL A 163 15.48 2.14 -5.99
CA VAL A 163 14.56 3.21 -5.54
C VAL A 163 13.18 2.65 -5.23
N HIS A 164 12.65 1.78 -6.09
CA HIS A 164 11.35 1.17 -5.90
C HIS A 164 11.30 0.24 -4.67
N TYR A 165 12.31 -0.60 -4.47
CA TYR A 165 12.44 -1.39 -3.24
C TYR A 165 12.54 -0.49 -2.00
N ARG A 166 13.27 0.64 -2.08
CA ARG A 166 13.38 1.58 -0.95
C ARG A 166 12.03 2.09 -0.49
N THR A 167 11.11 2.34 -1.43
CA THR A 167 9.78 2.88 -1.09
C THR A 167 9.00 1.91 -0.20
N LEU A 168 8.97 0.62 -0.56
CA LEU A 168 8.35 -0.40 0.30
C LEU A 168 9.16 -0.61 1.59
N PHE A 169 10.49 -0.63 1.50
CA PHE A 169 11.36 -0.84 2.65
C PHE A 169 11.16 0.22 3.74
N ALA A 170 11.12 1.50 3.38
CA ALA A 170 10.87 2.59 4.33
C ALA A 170 9.50 2.48 5.00
N ASP A 171 8.46 2.17 4.22
CA ASP A 171 7.10 1.95 4.71
C ASP A 171 7.03 0.77 5.70
N LEU A 172 7.75 -0.32 5.44
CA LEU A 172 7.87 -1.47 6.35
C LEU A 172 8.66 -1.16 7.63
N LEU A 173 9.64 -0.25 7.59
CA LEU A 173 10.33 0.26 8.78
C LEU A 173 9.45 1.21 9.62
N GLY A 174 8.27 1.57 9.12
CA GLY A 174 7.39 2.56 9.75
C GLY A 174 7.90 3.98 9.60
N GLU A 175 8.75 4.23 8.60
CA GLU A 175 9.08 5.58 8.14
C GLU A 175 8.03 6.00 7.12
N GLU A 176 7.64 7.29 7.08
CA GLU A 176 6.83 7.74 5.95
C GLU A 176 7.65 7.52 4.67
N PRO A 177 7.13 6.74 3.68
CA PRO A 177 7.84 6.53 2.43
C PRO A 177 8.19 7.91 1.84
N VAL A 178 9.46 8.12 1.51
CA VAL A 178 9.99 9.43 1.08
C VAL A 178 9.20 9.94 -0.12
N GLY A 179 8.16 10.72 0.15
CA GLY A 179 7.10 11.03 -0.79
C GLY A 179 6.01 11.85 -0.14
N GLN A 180 6.20 13.17 -0.19
CA GLN A 180 5.25 14.23 0.19
C GLN A 180 5.17 14.55 1.69
N ARG A 181 6.26 15.09 2.25
CA ARG A 181 6.08 16.19 3.21
C ARG A 181 5.50 17.36 2.39
N PRO A 182 4.27 17.83 2.64
CA PRO A 182 3.82 19.09 2.06
C PRO A 182 4.88 20.13 2.43
N PRO A 183 5.33 21.00 1.50
CA PRO A 183 6.23 22.07 1.86
C PRO A 183 5.61 22.76 3.08
N ALA A 184 6.34 22.77 4.20
CA ALA A 184 5.92 23.45 5.41
C ALA A 184 5.41 24.81 4.96
N GLN A 185 4.11 25.05 5.15
CA GLN A 185 3.49 26.30 4.75
C GLN A 185 4.31 27.38 5.43
N ARG A 186 5.09 28.09 4.62
CA ARG A 186 5.92 29.20 5.05
C ARG A 186 4.91 30.21 5.59
N GLN A 187 4.73 30.21 6.90
CA GLN A 187 3.79 31.10 7.57
C GLN A 187 4.24 32.51 7.18
N PRO A 188 3.39 33.30 6.50
CA PRO A 188 3.79 34.65 6.14
C PRO A 188 4.06 35.40 7.44
N ASP A 189 5.27 35.97 7.54
CA ASP A 189 5.66 36.86 8.62
C ASP A 189 4.53 37.88 8.82
N SER A 190 3.90 37.82 9.98
CA SER A 190 2.92 38.82 10.37
C SER A 190 3.67 40.14 10.52
N PRO A 191 3.28 41.24 9.84
CA PRO A 191 3.90 42.53 10.08
C PRO A 191 3.43 43.03 11.45
N GLN A 192 4.20 42.74 12.50
CA GLN A 192 4.18 43.48 13.74
C GLN A 192 5.26 44.56 13.65
N ASP A 193 4.91 45.76 13.18
CA ASP A 193 5.28 47.03 13.82
C ASP A 193 4.83 48.22 12.97
N ALA A 194 3.73 48.85 13.37
CA ALA A 194 3.41 50.23 13.00
C ALA A 194 2.39 50.81 13.97
N THR A 195 2.79 50.99 15.24
CA THR A 195 2.16 52.02 16.10
C THR A 195 3.11 52.40 17.24
N SER A 196 4.10 53.22 16.91
CA SER A 196 4.76 54.12 17.85
C SER A 196 5.29 55.34 17.10
N ARG A 197 4.45 56.37 16.99
CA ARG A 197 4.72 57.77 17.33
C ARG A 197 3.57 58.67 16.92
#